data_AF-A0A2V8NSB2-F1
#
_entry.id   AF-A0A2V8NSB2-F1
#
_cell.length_a   1.000
_cell.length_b   1.000
_cell.length_c   1.000
_cell.angle_alpha   90.00
_cell.angle_beta   90.00
_cell.angle_gamma   90.00
#
_symmetry.space_group_name_H-M   'P 1'
#
loop_
_entity.id
_entity.type
_entity.pdbx_description
1 polymer ?
#
loop_
_entity_poly.entity_id
_entity_poly.type
_entity_poly.pdbx_seq_one_letter_code
_entity_poly.pdbx_strand_id
1 'polypeptide(L)'
;MSRNAIVLKSSDTKRLVSRSLTPAVEMQRNELPSAADRVHQLKDLAFALLNEVRGLEQDRLLLELSAAQDIYKLDIEKGIKLDDVVSQFEKNIIKHALIITGGNQARAARLLGVKANTLNYKVKIYNLT
;
A
#
# COMPACT_ATOMS: atom_id res chain seq x y z
N MET A 1 -3.04 44.00 -74.97
CA MET A 1 -3.59 45.32 -74.64
C MET A 1 -3.02 45.76 -73.30
N SER A 2 -2.27 46.87 -73.32
CA SER A 2 -1.86 47.77 -72.22
C SER A 2 -1.27 47.17 -70.94
N ARG A 3 0.05 47.31 -70.76
CA ARG A 3 0.76 48.47 -70.16
C ARG A 3 0.72 48.43 -68.62
N ASN A 4 1.83 48.00 -68.03
CA ASN A 4 2.25 48.55 -66.74
C ASN A 4 3.70 49.00 -66.88
N ALA A 5 3.89 50.31 -66.74
CA ALA A 5 5.17 50.99 -66.78
C ALA A 5 5.30 51.84 -65.52
N ILE A 6 6.55 52.13 -65.17
CA ILE A 6 7.02 53.18 -64.24
C ILE A 6 7.11 52.68 -62.79
N VAL A 7 8.25 52.09 -62.35
CA VAL A 7 9.58 52.69 -62.07
C VAL A 7 9.50 53.59 -60.83
N LEU A 8 10.25 53.31 -59.75
CA LEU A 8 11.41 54.09 -59.25
C LEU A 8 11.51 53.73 -57.74
N LYS A 9 12.63 53.55 -57.03
CA LYS A 9 14.07 53.74 -57.29
C LYS A 9 14.85 53.26 -56.05
N SER A 10 16.12 52.87 -56.26
CA SER A 10 17.30 53.16 -55.42
C SER A 10 17.27 52.75 -53.94
N SER A 11 17.91 51.63 -53.59
CA SER A 11 19.33 51.52 -53.18
C SER A 11 19.61 52.09 -51.79
N ASP A 12 20.03 51.24 -50.85
CA ASP A 12 21.36 51.41 -50.24
C ASP A 12 21.78 50.26 -49.32
N THR A 13 22.98 49.76 -49.65
CA THR A 13 24.11 49.36 -48.79
C THR A 13 23.95 48.48 -47.54
N LYS A 14 24.55 47.28 -47.65
CA LYS A 14 25.47 46.62 -46.69
C LYS A 14 25.74 47.32 -45.34
N ARG A 15 25.43 46.58 -44.25
CA ARG A 15 26.33 46.31 -43.08
C ARG A 15 25.59 45.33 -42.15
N LEU A 16 26.00 44.06 -42.01
CA LEU A 16 26.92 43.58 -40.96
C LEU A 16 26.65 44.32 -39.63
N VAL A 17 26.14 43.74 -38.54
CA VAL A 17 26.73 42.64 -37.74
C VAL A 17 25.73 42.17 -36.65
N SER A 18 25.74 40.86 -36.38
CA SER A 18 25.47 40.13 -35.12
C SER A 18 24.05 39.93 -34.55
N ARG A 19 23.63 38.64 -34.62
CA ARG A 19 23.48 37.70 -33.49
C ARG A 19 22.27 37.83 -32.55
N SER A 20 21.26 36.98 -32.75
CA SER A 20 20.59 36.12 -31.74
C SER A 20 19.47 35.31 -32.43
N LEU A 21 19.66 34.01 -32.67
CA LEU A 21 19.05 32.91 -31.88
C LEU A 21 17.54 33.06 -31.65
N THR A 22 16.71 32.37 -32.44
CA THR A 22 15.81 31.27 -31.97
C THR A 22 14.94 30.71 -33.11
N PRO A 23 14.99 29.39 -33.36
CA PRO A 23 13.89 28.61 -33.92
C PRO A 23 13.02 28.06 -32.77
N ALA A 24 11.82 27.58 -33.12
CA ALA A 24 10.89 26.83 -32.26
C ALA A 24 10.02 27.66 -31.30
N VAL A 25 8.76 27.87 -31.69
CA VAL A 25 7.59 27.43 -30.88
C VAL A 25 6.45 27.13 -31.86
N GLU A 26 6.48 25.95 -32.48
CA GLU A 26 5.29 25.34 -33.06
C GLU A 26 4.46 24.83 -31.87
N MET A 27 3.44 25.60 -31.48
CA MET A 27 2.58 25.26 -30.35
C MET A 27 1.76 24.00 -30.67
N GLN A 28 2.13 22.88 -30.03
CA GLN A 28 1.29 21.69 -29.91
C GLN A 28 -0.10 22.09 -29.42
N ARG A 29 -1.11 21.92 -30.29
CA ARG A 29 -2.51 21.89 -29.88
C ARG A 29 -2.72 20.62 -29.05
N ASN A 30 -2.69 20.76 -27.72
CA ASN A 30 -3.24 19.77 -26.81
C ASN A 30 -4.77 19.74 -27.03
N GLU A 31 -5.26 18.80 -27.84
CA GLU A 31 -6.69 18.48 -27.83
C GLU A 31 -7.03 17.90 -26.45
N LEU A 32 -7.96 18.54 -25.75
CA LEU A 32 -8.45 18.05 -24.46
C LEU A 32 -9.02 16.64 -24.69
N PRO A 33 -8.63 15.63 -23.89
CA PRO A 33 -9.11 14.26 -24.07
C PRO A 33 -10.65 14.27 -24.10
N SER A 34 -11.24 13.47 -24.99
CA SER A 34 -12.70 13.36 -25.06
C SER A 34 -13.25 12.86 -23.73
N ALA A 35 -14.54 13.09 -23.46
CA ALA A 35 -15.20 12.51 -22.29
C ALA A 35 -15.08 10.98 -22.29
N ALA A 36 -15.10 10.35 -23.48
CA ALA A 36 -14.86 8.92 -23.64
C ALA A 36 -13.44 8.51 -23.21
N ASP A 37 -12.42 9.29 -23.59
CA ASP A 37 -11.02 9.02 -23.23
C ASP A 37 -10.80 9.15 -21.73
N ARG A 38 -11.40 10.17 -21.10
CA ARG A 38 -11.36 10.34 -19.63
C ARG A 38 -12.04 9.18 -18.91
N VAL A 39 -13.17 8.69 -19.41
CA VAL A 39 -13.86 7.54 -18.84
C VAL A 39 -13.03 6.26 -19.00
N HIS A 40 -12.36 6.09 -20.13
CA HIS A 40 -11.42 4.98 -20.32
C HIS A 40 -10.24 5.05 -19.36
N GLN A 41 -9.59 6.22 -19.25
CA GLN A 41 -8.50 6.44 -18.31
C GLN A 41 -8.92 6.18 -16.86
N LEU A 42 -10.12 6.60 -16.47
CA LEU A 42 -10.66 6.33 -15.13
C LEU A 42 -10.88 4.83 -14.89
N LYS A 43 -11.34 4.08 -15.90
CA LYS A 43 -11.47 2.62 -15.79
C LYS A 43 -10.10 1.96 -15.64
N ASP A 44 -9.14 2.35 -16.46
CA ASP A 44 -7.78 1.78 -16.41
C ASP A 44 -7.12 2.06 -15.05
N LEU A 45 -7.26 3.27 -14.53
CA LEU A 45 -6.81 3.63 -13.18
C LEU A 45 -7.54 2.83 -12.10
N ALA A 46 -8.86 2.66 -12.20
CA ALA A 46 -9.62 1.86 -11.25
C ALA A 46 -9.17 0.38 -11.25
N PHE A 47 -8.90 -0.18 -12.43
CA PHE A 47 -8.35 -1.54 -12.53
C PHE A 47 -6.94 -1.64 -11.96
N ALA A 48 -6.08 -0.66 -12.22
CA ALA A 48 -4.74 -0.61 -11.65
C ALA A 48 -4.79 -0.55 -10.12
N LEU A 49 -5.66 0.30 -9.56
CA LEU A 49 -5.86 0.41 -8.11
C LEU A 49 -6.41 -0.89 -7.49
N LEU A 50 -7.38 -1.54 -8.15
CA LEU A 50 -7.93 -2.81 -7.67
C LEU A 50 -6.87 -3.92 -7.63
N ASN A 51 -5.97 -3.94 -8.62
CA ASN A 51 -4.87 -4.90 -8.65
C ASN A 51 -3.85 -4.61 -7.55
N GLU A 52 -3.52 -3.34 -7.31
CA GLU A 52 -2.62 -2.95 -6.23
C GLU A 52 -3.20 -3.32 -4.86
N VAL A 53 -4.47 -3.00 -4.60
CA VAL A 53 -5.14 -3.36 -3.34
C VAL A 53 -5.13 -4.87 -3.14
N ARG A 54 -5.39 -5.66 -4.19
CA ARG A 54 -5.32 -7.12 -4.13
C ARG A 54 -3.90 -7.63 -3.83
N GLY A 55 -2.88 -7.02 -4.41
CA GLY A 55 -1.47 -7.32 -4.13
C GLY A 55 -1.13 -7.04 -2.66
N LEU A 56 -1.53 -5.88 -2.15
CA LEU A 56 -1.33 -5.50 -0.74
C LEU A 56 -2.05 -6.44 0.24
N GLU A 57 -3.24 -6.93 -0.10
CA GLU A 57 -3.95 -7.95 0.69
C GLU A 57 -3.22 -9.30 0.70
N GLN A 58 -2.64 -9.71 -0.43
CA GLN A 58 -1.86 -10.96 -0.54
C GLN A 58 -0.52 -10.87 0.20
N ASP A 59 0.17 -9.74 0.10
CA ASP A 59 1.40 -9.47 0.86
C ASP A 59 1.12 -9.47 2.37
N ARG A 60 -0.05 -8.96 2.78
CA ARG A 60 -0.48 -9.01 4.17
C ARG A 60 -0.75 -10.44 4.66
N LEU A 61 -1.33 -11.30 3.83
CA LEU A 61 -1.50 -12.74 4.13
C LEU A 61 -0.15 -13.46 4.30
N LEU A 62 0.83 -13.15 3.44
CA LEU A 62 2.20 -13.65 3.59
C LEU A 62 2.84 -13.17 4.89
N LEU A 63 2.64 -11.89 5.26
CA LEU A 63 3.13 -11.31 6.50
C LEU A 63 2.47 -11.91 7.74
N GLU A 64 1.16 -12.19 7.69
CA GLU A 64 0.43 -12.85 8.80
C GLU A 64 0.89 -14.30 8.98
N LEU A 65 1.17 -15.02 7.87
CA LEU A 65 1.74 -16.37 7.92
C LEU A 65 3.20 -16.37 8.43
N SER A 66 4.03 -15.41 8.04
CA SER A 66 5.41 -15.29 8.53
C SER A 66 5.47 -14.78 9.97
N ALA A 67 4.61 -13.82 10.35
CA ALA A 67 4.51 -13.35 11.73
C ALA A 67 4.00 -14.46 12.66
N ALA A 68 3.09 -15.31 12.21
CA ALA A 68 2.70 -16.51 12.96
C ALA A 68 3.88 -17.47 13.21
N GLN A 69 4.87 -17.51 12.31
CA GLN A 69 6.10 -18.28 12.50
C GLN A 69 7.11 -17.57 13.42
N ASP A 70 7.21 -16.25 13.37
CA ASP A 70 8.15 -15.47 14.21
C ASP A 70 7.72 -15.32 15.68
N ILE A 71 6.42 -15.43 16.00
CA ILE A 71 5.93 -15.41 17.40
C ILE A 71 6.55 -16.54 18.24
N TYR A 72 7.06 -17.60 17.60
CA TYR A 72 7.65 -18.76 18.28
C TYR A 72 9.15 -18.93 18.04
N LYS A 73 9.85 -17.90 17.54
CA LYS A 73 11.31 -17.97 17.37
C LYS A 73 12.00 -17.97 18.73
N LEU A 74 12.16 -19.16 19.29
CA LEU A 74 12.83 -19.42 20.55
C LEU A 74 14.34 -19.51 20.28
N ASP A 75 15.11 -18.63 20.92
CA ASP A 75 16.57 -18.69 20.89
C ASP A 75 17.05 -19.75 21.90
N ILE A 76 16.85 -21.02 21.53
CA ILE A 76 17.19 -22.18 22.37
C ILE A 76 18.69 -22.22 22.65
N GLU A 77 19.51 -21.77 21.70
CA GLU A 77 20.97 -21.77 21.80
C GLU A 77 21.48 -20.87 22.93
N LYS A 78 20.78 -19.77 23.22
CA LYS A 78 21.10 -18.89 24.37
C LYS A 78 20.49 -19.37 25.69
N GLY A 79 19.75 -20.46 25.67
CA GLY A 79 19.02 -21.00 26.82
C GLY A 79 17.69 -20.28 27.05
N ILE A 80 16.65 -21.07 27.31
CA ILE A 80 15.30 -20.60 27.61
C ILE A 80 14.76 -21.28 28.86
N LYS A 81 13.88 -20.59 29.59
CA LYS A 81 13.08 -21.20 30.65
C LYS A 81 11.78 -21.71 30.06
N LEU A 82 11.60 -23.03 30.09
CA LEU A 82 10.39 -23.67 29.54
C LEU A 82 9.12 -23.09 30.17
N ASP A 83 9.11 -22.87 31.48
CA ASP A 83 7.96 -22.35 32.21
C ASP A 83 7.52 -20.96 31.71
N ASP A 84 8.47 -20.10 31.33
CA ASP A 84 8.18 -18.77 30.80
C ASP A 84 7.53 -18.87 29.42
N VAL A 85 8.08 -19.73 28.55
CA VAL A 85 7.56 -19.95 27.19
C VAL A 85 6.16 -20.56 27.24
N VAL A 86 5.96 -21.59 28.06
CA VAL A 86 4.66 -22.22 28.28
C VAL A 86 3.67 -21.20 28.83
N SER A 87 4.07 -20.38 29.81
CA SER A 87 3.19 -19.36 30.38
C SER A 87 2.77 -18.30 29.36
N GLN A 88 3.66 -17.88 28.46
CA GLN A 88 3.32 -16.93 27.40
C GLN A 88 2.37 -17.55 26.36
N PHE A 89 2.63 -18.80 25.97
CA PHE A 89 1.76 -19.54 25.08
C PHE A 89 0.35 -19.70 25.67
N GLU A 90 0.27 -20.13 26.92
CA GLU A 90 -0.99 -20.28 27.65
C GLU A 90 -1.74 -18.95 27.79
N LYS A 91 -1.06 -17.85 28.14
CA LYS A 91 -1.67 -16.51 28.19
C LYS A 91 -2.32 -16.14 26.85
N ASN A 92 -1.64 -16.38 25.75
CA ASN A 92 -2.14 -16.04 24.42
C ASN A 92 -3.37 -16.87 24.06
N ILE A 93 -3.34 -18.19 24.27
CA ILE A 93 -4.46 -19.06 23.92
C ILE A 93 -5.68 -18.80 24.81
N ILE A 94 -5.46 -18.49 26.09
CA ILE A 94 -6.53 -18.15 27.04
C ILE A 94 -7.18 -16.82 26.66
N LYS A 95 -6.38 -15.78 26.35
CA LYS A 95 -6.91 -14.49 25.87
C LYS A 95 -7.77 -14.69 24.61
N HIS A 96 -7.27 -15.47 23.66
CA HIS A 96 -8.00 -15.72 22.42
C HIS A 96 -9.33 -16.45 22.67
N ALA A 97 -9.34 -17.48 23.52
CA ALA A 97 -10.57 -18.18 23.89
C ALA A 97 -11.57 -17.27 24.64
N LEU A 98 -11.09 -16.35 25.47
CA LEU A 98 -11.94 -15.36 26.13
C LEU A 98 -12.55 -14.38 25.12
N ILE A 99 -11.79 -13.92 24.13
CA ILE A 99 -12.31 -13.05 23.06
C ILE A 99 -13.42 -13.76 22.28
N ILE A 100 -13.18 -15.00 21.82
CA ILE A 100 -14.16 -15.80 21.06
C ILE A 100 -15.45 -15.99 21.86
N THR A 101 -15.35 -16.15 23.18
CA THR A 101 -16.49 -16.46 24.05
C THR A 101 -17.11 -15.24 24.71
N GLY A 102 -16.66 -14.03 24.38
CA GLY A 102 -17.15 -12.77 24.97
C GLY A 102 -16.87 -12.65 26.47
N GLY A 103 -15.73 -13.16 26.94
CA GLY A 103 -15.31 -13.14 28.35
C GLY A 103 -15.90 -14.24 29.21
N ASN A 104 -16.71 -15.15 28.65
CA ASN A 104 -17.31 -16.25 29.41
C ASN A 104 -16.29 -17.36 29.69
N GLN A 105 -15.63 -17.30 30.85
CA GLN A 105 -14.60 -18.27 31.25
C GLN A 105 -15.07 -19.74 31.21
N ALA A 106 -16.33 -20.03 31.55
CA ALA A 106 -16.84 -21.40 31.48
C ALA A 106 -16.95 -21.91 30.03
N ARG A 107 -17.35 -21.04 29.10
CA ARG A 107 -17.33 -21.34 27.66
C ARG A 107 -15.91 -21.43 27.12
N ALA A 108 -15.01 -20.53 27.53
CA ALA A 108 -13.61 -20.56 27.13
C ALA A 108 -12.92 -21.85 27.61
N ALA A 109 -13.22 -22.33 28.81
CA ALA A 109 -12.67 -23.56 29.35
C ALA A 109 -13.10 -24.78 28.53
N ARG A 110 -14.38 -24.82 28.15
CA ARG A 110 -14.91 -25.85 27.23
C ARG A 110 -14.26 -25.77 25.86
N LEU A 111 -14.04 -24.57 25.33
CA LEU A 111 -13.38 -24.36 24.04
C LEU A 111 -11.92 -24.85 24.05
N LEU A 112 -11.22 -24.65 25.17
CA LEU A 112 -9.83 -25.08 25.36
C LEU A 112 -9.69 -26.54 25.84
N GLY A 113 -10.80 -27.25 26.09
CA GLY A 113 -10.76 -28.64 26.57
C GLY A 113 -10.23 -28.82 28.00
N VAL A 114 -10.26 -27.77 28.83
CA VAL A 114 -9.79 -27.82 30.22
C VAL A 114 -10.93 -27.68 31.22
N LYS A 115 -10.70 -28.13 32.46
CA LYS A 115 -11.68 -27.91 33.53
C LYS A 115 -11.82 -26.41 33.83
N ALA A 116 -13.04 -25.98 34.15
CA ALA A 116 -13.33 -24.57 34.42
C ALA A 116 -12.50 -24.00 35.59
N ASN A 117 -12.24 -24.80 36.63
CA ASN A 117 -11.40 -24.41 37.75
C ASN A 117 -9.93 -24.20 37.34
N THR A 118 -9.40 -25.02 36.43
CA THR A 118 -8.06 -24.86 35.86
C THR A 118 -7.93 -23.56 35.09
N LEU A 119 -8.91 -23.26 34.21
CA LEU A 119 -8.89 -22.00 33.48
C LEU A 119 -9.01 -20.80 34.41
N ASN A 120 -9.94 -20.84 35.38
CA ASN A 120 -10.13 -19.76 36.34
C ASN A 120 -8.85 -19.48 37.16
N TYR A 121 -8.18 -20.54 37.64
CA TYR A 121 -6.88 -20.42 38.29
C TYR A 121 -5.85 -19.74 37.37
N LYS A 122 -5.72 -20.21 36.12
CA LYS A 122 -4.78 -19.64 35.14
C LYS A 122 -5.08 -18.17 34.80
N VAL A 123 -6.35 -17.80 34.66
CA VAL A 123 -6.77 -16.42 34.42
C VAL A 123 -6.38 -15.50 35.58
N LYS A 124 -6.51 -15.97 36.83
CA LYS A 124 -6.09 -15.23 38.03
C LYS A 124 -4.58 -15.05 38.11
N ILE A 125 -3.80 -16.13 38.01
CA ILE A 125 -2.33 -16.04 38.12
C ILE A 125 -1.71 -15.22 37.00
N TYR A 126 -2.36 -15.16 35.84
CA TYR A 126 -1.89 -14.41 34.68
C TYR A 126 -2.47 -12.99 34.59
N ASN A 127 -3.36 -12.59 35.51
CA ASN A 127 -4.00 -11.28 35.55
C ASN A 127 -4.65 -10.91 34.20
N LEU A 128 -5.48 -11.82 33.65
CA LEU A 128 -6.07 -11.66 32.32
C LEU A 128 -7.46 -10.99 32.30
N THR A 129 -8.07 -10.79 33.48
CA THR A 129 -9.37 -10.13 33.71
C THR A 129 -9.41 -9.51 35.08
#